data_AF-A0A8C9H7R2-F1
#
_entry.id   AF-A0A8C9H7R2-F1
#
_cell.length_a   1.000
_cell.length_b   1.000
_cell.length_c   1.000
_cell.angle_alpha   90.00
_cell.angle_beta   90.00
_cell.angle_gamma   90.00
#
_symmetry.space_group_name_H-M   'P 1'
#
loop_
_entity.id
_entity.type
_entity.pdbx_description
1 polymer ?
#
loop_
_entity_poly.entity_id
_entity_poly.type
_entity_poly.pdbx_seq_one_letter_code
_entity_poly.pdbx_strand_id
1 'polypeptide(L)'
;MATLKDQLIHNLLKEEQTPQNKITVVGVGAVGMACAISVLMKDLADELALVDVIEDKLKGEMMDLQHGSLFLRTPKIVSGKDYSVTANSKLVIITAGARQQEGESRLNLVQRNVNIFKFIVPNVVKYSPNCKLLIVSNPVDILTYVAWKISGFPKNRVIGSGCNLDSARFRYLMGERLGVHPLSCHGWVLGEHGDSSVPVWSGMNVAGVSLKTLHPDLGTDKDKEQWKEVHKQVVERVSME
;
A
#
# COMPACT_ATOMS: atom_id res chain seq x y z
N MET A 1 18.60 -7.60 -45.85
CA MET A 1 17.16 -7.43 -46.20
C MET A 1 16.50 -6.61 -45.10
N ALA A 2 15.66 -5.63 -45.44
CA ALA A 2 14.90 -4.86 -44.46
C ALA A 2 13.89 -5.77 -43.75
N THR A 3 13.78 -5.66 -42.42
CA THR A 3 12.81 -6.47 -41.65
C THR A 3 11.39 -5.96 -41.87
N LEU A 4 10.38 -6.76 -41.50
CA LEU A 4 8.97 -6.32 -41.55
C LEU A 4 8.74 -5.02 -40.76
N LYS A 5 9.42 -4.86 -39.61
CA LYS A 5 9.34 -3.66 -38.79
C LYS A 5 9.89 -2.44 -39.53
N ASP A 6 11.03 -2.58 -40.21
CA ASP A 6 11.67 -1.48 -40.93
C ASP A 6 10.85 -1.06 -42.17
N GLN A 7 10.12 -2.01 -42.77
CA GLN A 7 9.23 -1.73 -43.90
C GLN A 7 7.96 -0.99 -43.46
N LEU A 8 7.43 -1.28 -42.27
CA LEU A 8 6.19 -0.69 -41.76
C LEU A 8 6.42 0.62 -40.99
N ILE A 9 7.51 0.73 -40.22
CA ILE A 9 7.74 1.82 -39.27
C ILE A 9 9.04 2.55 -39.62
N HIS A 10 8.90 3.81 -40.04
CA HIS A 10 10.03 4.73 -40.12
C HIS A 10 10.37 5.26 -38.71
N ASN A 11 11.55 4.93 -38.19
CA ASN A 11 11.97 5.43 -36.87
C ASN A 11 12.54 6.85 -37.00
N LEU A 12 11.86 7.84 -36.41
CA LEU A 12 12.29 9.24 -36.44
C LEU A 12 13.38 9.54 -35.40
N LEU A 13 13.35 8.86 -34.25
CA LEU A 13 14.32 8.99 -33.17
C LEU A 13 14.49 7.66 -32.41
N LYS A 14 15.73 7.38 -31.99
CA LYS A 14 16.06 6.29 -31.05
C LYS A 14 16.55 6.90 -29.75
N GLU A 15 15.62 7.23 -28.87
CA GLU A 15 15.95 7.65 -27.50
C GLU A 15 15.31 6.71 -26.49
N GLU A 16 16.11 6.21 -25.55
CA GLU A 16 15.59 5.54 -24.37
C GLU A 16 14.99 6.59 -23.44
N GLN A 17 13.66 6.64 -23.41
CA GLN A 17 12.94 7.56 -22.56
C GLN A 17 12.92 7.05 -21.12
N THR A 18 13.28 7.93 -20.18
CA THR A 18 13.13 7.67 -18.75
C THR A 18 11.63 7.79 -18.40
N PRO A 19 11.06 6.84 -17.63
CA PRO A 19 9.65 6.91 -17.28
C PRO A 19 9.38 8.13 -16.37
N GLN A 20 8.23 8.77 -16.54
CA GLN A 20 7.89 10.01 -15.84
C GLN A 20 7.14 9.73 -14.52
N ASN A 21 6.25 8.75 -14.51
CA ASN A 21 5.35 8.42 -13.39
C ASN A 21 5.47 6.96 -12.94
N LYS A 22 6.71 6.45 -12.91
CA LYS A 22 6.96 5.05 -12.56
C LYS A 22 6.61 4.73 -11.10
N ILE A 23 5.93 3.59 -10.90
CA ILE A 23 5.65 3.00 -9.60
C ILE A 23 6.31 1.62 -9.50
N THR A 24 6.92 1.31 -8.35
CA THR A 24 7.43 -0.03 -8.05
C THR A 24 6.64 -0.65 -6.91
N VAL A 25 6.33 -1.94 -7.04
CA VAL A 25 5.82 -2.79 -5.93
C VAL A 25 6.86 -3.85 -5.60
N VAL A 26 7.31 -3.87 -4.34
CA VAL A 26 8.25 -4.85 -3.81
C VAL A 26 7.49 -5.88 -2.97
N GLY A 27 7.46 -7.12 -3.47
CA GLY A 27 6.70 -8.26 -2.97
C GLY A 27 5.46 -8.52 -3.83
N VAL A 28 5.38 -9.69 -4.49
CA VAL A 28 4.23 -10.10 -5.32
C VAL A 28 3.33 -11.10 -4.58
N GLY A 29 3.18 -10.90 -3.27
CA GLY A 29 2.13 -11.56 -2.49
C GLY A 29 0.74 -11.03 -2.84
N ALA A 30 -0.31 -11.54 -2.19
CA ALA A 30 -1.69 -11.08 -2.41
C ALA A 30 -1.85 -9.56 -2.24
N VAL A 31 -1.24 -8.97 -1.20
CA VAL A 31 -1.24 -7.52 -0.97
C VAL A 31 -0.55 -6.78 -2.11
N GLY A 32 0.64 -7.23 -2.52
CA GLY A 32 1.39 -6.61 -3.60
C GLY A 32 0.66 -6.62 -4.93
N MET A 33 0.04 -7.75 -5.29
CA MET A 33 -0.74 -7.87 -6.51
C MET A 33 -2.04 -7.07 -6.47
N ALA A 34 -2.71 -7.01 -5.31
CA ALA A 34 -3.87 -6.12 -5.10
C ALA A 34 -3.49 -4.64 -5.26
N CYS A 35 -2.32 -4.23 -4.76
CA CYS A 35 -1.78 -2.90 -5.00
C CYS A 35 -1.48 -2.67 -6.50
N ALA A 36 -0.80 -3.63 -7.15
CA ALA A 36 -0.42 -3.53 -8.55
C ALA A 36 -1.64 -3.37 -9.47
N ILE A 37 -2.65 -4.24 -9.35
CA ILE A 37 -3.86 -4.16 -10.18
C ILE A 37 -4.64 -2.87 -9.90
N SER A 38 -4.74 -2.44 -8.64
CA SER A 38 -5.42 -1.18 -8.29
C SER A 38 -4.72 0.04 -8.87
N VAL A 39 -3.38 0.04 -8.91
CA VAL A 39 -2.58 1.09 -9.55
C VAL A 39 -2.83 1.13 -11.06
N LEU A 40 -2.84 -0.03 -11.71
CA LEU A 40 -3.08 -0.17 -13.14
C LEU A 40 -4.48 0.28 -13.54
N MET A 41 -5.52 -0.18 -12.83
CA MET A 41 -6.92 0.17 -13.11
C MET A 41 -7.28 1.64 -12.82
N LYS A 42 -6.42 2.36 -12.10
CA LYS A 42 -6.57 3.79 -11.80
C LYS A 42 -5.67 4.67 -12.66
N ASP A 43 -4.98 4.09 -13.65
CA ASP A 43 -4.09 4.78 -14.59
C ASP A 43 -3.04 5.67 -13.90
N LEU A 44 -2.48 5.21 -12.77
CA LEU A 44 -1.59 6.02 -11.93
C LEU A 44 -0.11 6.01 -12.38
N ALA A 45 0.27 5.13 -13.29
CA ALA A 45 1.66 4.93 -13.72
C ALA A 45 1.80 4.75 -15.23
N ASP A 46 2.88 5.29 -15.79
CA ASP A 46 3.33 5.02 -17.17
C ASP A 46 4.28 3.81 -17.26
N GLU A 47 4.90 3.45 -16.13
CA GLU A 47 5.67 2.21 -15.98
C GLU A 47 5.42 1.59 -14.59
N LEU A 48 5.10 0.30 -14.56
CA LEU A 48 5.00 -0.49 -13.33
C LEU A 48 6.16 -1.49 -13.26
N ALA A 49 6.90 -1.48 -12.15
CA ALA A 49 7.95 -2.46 -11.88
C ALA A 49 7.59 -3.35 -10.68
N LEU A 50 7.79 -4.66 -10.82
CA LEU A 50 7.59 -5.65 -9.75
C LEU A 50 8.92 -6.27 -9.33
N VAL A 51 9.13 -6.44 -8.03
CA VAL A 51 10.31 -7.11 -7.47
C VAL A 51 9.89 -8.15 -6.46
N ASP A 52 10.45 -9.35 -6.56
CA ASP A 52 10.31 -10.41 -5.57
C ASP A 52 11.53 -11.34 -5.63
N VAL A 53 11.71 -12.16 -4.61
CA VAL A 53 12.78 -13.17 -4.54
C VAL A 53 12.39 -14.49 -5.21
N ILE A 54 11.09 -14.76 -5.36
CA ILE A 54 10.55 -15.96 -6.02
C ILE A 54 10.35 -15.67 -7.51
N GLU A 55 11.37 -16.01 -8.32
CA GLU A 55 11.46 -15.62 -9.74
C GLU A 55 10.32 -16.16 -10.61
N ASP A 56 9.95 -17.44 -10.45
CA ASP A 56 8.86 -18.05 -11.23
C ASP A 56 7.52 -17.37 -10.97
N LYS A 57 7.22 -17.10 -9.70
CA LYS A 57 6.02 -16.37 -9.31
C LYS A 57 6.06 -14.95 -9.87
N LEU A 58 7.17 -14.24 -9.69
CA LEU A 58 7.36 -12.87 -10.19
C LEU A 58 7.15 -12.76 -11.70
N LYS A 59 7.66 -13.74 -12.46
CA LYS A 59 7.48 -13.79 -13.91
C LYS A 59 6.04 -14.10 -14.28
N GLY A 60 5.41 -15.06 -13.61
CA GLY A 60 4.01 -15.42 -13.83
C GLY A 60 3.06 -14.23 -13.62
N GLU A 61 3.17 -13.56 -12.47
CA GLU A 61 2.35 -12.39 -12.12
C GLU A 61 2.57 -11.22 -13.11
N MET A 62 3.82 -10.97 -13.53
CA MET A 62 4.12 -9.95 -14.54
C MET A 62 3.47 -10.28 -15.88
N MET A 63 3.60 -11.52 -16.35
CA MET A 63 3.04 -11.95 -17.65
C MET A 63 1.52 -11.85 -17.65
N ASP A 64 0.86 -12.20 -16.54
CA ASP A 64 -0.60 -12.11 -16.44
C ASP A 64 -1.09 -10.66 -16.57
N LEU A 65 -0.41 -9.73 -15.88
CA LEU A 65 -0.68 -8.29 -16.05
C LEU A 65 -0.39 -7.80 -17.48
N GLN A 66 0.69 -8.28 -18.10
CA GLN A 66 1.05 -7.92 -19.47
C GLN A 66 0.01 -8.41 -20.49
N HIS A 67 -0.56 -9.61 -20.32
CA HIS A 67 -1.65 -10.10 -21.17
C HIS A 67 -2.90 -9.21 -21.06
N GLY A 68 -3.10 -8.56 -19.91
CA GLY A 68 -4.16 -7.56 -19.70
C GLY A 68 -3.87 -6.17 -20.29
N SER A 69 -2.70 -5.92 -20.89
CA SER A 69 -2.28 -4.57 -21.32
C SER A 69 -3.26 -3.89 -22.29
N LEU A 70 -4.02 -4.66 -23.08
CA LEU A 70 -5.06 -4.13 -23.97
C LEU A 70 -6.14 -3.34 -23.22
N PHE A 71 -6.40 -3.71 -21.96
CA PHE A 71 -7.45 -3.11 -21.12
C PHE A 71 -6.92 -2.00 -20.20
N LEU A 72 -5.62 -1.69 -20.28
CA LEU A 72 -4.92 -0.80 -19.36
C LEU A 72 -4.30 0.38 -20.11
N ARG A 73 -3.94 1.45 -19.37
CA ARG A 73 -3.23 2.61 -19.93
C ARG A 73 -1.77 2.71 -19.50
N THR A 74 -1.25 1.71 -18.79
CA THR A 74 0.17 1.60 -18.45
C THR A 74 0.91 0.82 -19.55
N PRO A 75 1.71 1.47 -20.41
CA PRO A 75 2.31 0.83 -21.59
C PRO A 75 3.47 -0.12 -21.27
N LYS A 76 4.05 -0.05 -20.06
CA LYS A 76 5.22 -0.86 -19.70
C LYS A 76 5.09 -1.45 -18.30
N ILE A 77 5.14 -2.78 -18.25
CA ILE A 77 5.16 -3.57 -17.02
C ILE A 77 6.41 -4.44 -17.07
N VAL A 78 7.28 -4.29 -16.07
CA VAL A 78 8.55 -5.02 -15.98
C VAL A 78 8.66 -5.71 -14.62
N SER A 79 9.44 -6.77 -14.55
CA SER A 79 9.76 -7.41 -13.27
C SER A 79 11.18 -7.95 -13.26
N GLY A 80 11.73 -8.09 -12.06
CA GLY A 80 13.05 -8.66 -11.86
C GLY A 80 13.42 -8.77 -10.39
N LYS A 81 14.25 -9.77 -10.06
CA LYS A 81 14.85 -9.90 -8.73
C LYS A 81 15.91 -8.83 -8.46
N ASP A 82 16.61 -8.41 -9.51
CA ASP A 82 17.56 -7.28 -9.46
C ASP A 82 16.79 -5.95 -9.42
N TYR A 83 17.10 -5.12 -8.43
CA TYR A 83 16.49 -3.81 -8.23
C TYR A 83 16.82 -2.80 -9.33
N SER A 84 17.72 -3.09 -10.27
CA SER A 84 17.92 -2.25 -11.46
C SER A 84 16.62 -2.02 -12.24
N VAL A 85 15.68 -2.97 -12.23
CA VAL A 85 14.35 -2.78 -12.84
C VAL A 85 13.52 -1.68 -12.16
N THR A 86 13.89 -1.26 -10.96
CA THR A 86 13.20 -0.21 -10.16
C THR A 86 13.75 1.19 -10.38
N ALA A 87 14.73 1.36 -11.29
CA ALA A 87 15.34 2.66 -11.51
C ALA A 87 14.32 3.72 -11.92
N ASN A 88 14.49 4.93 -11.37
CA ASN A 88 13.69 6.14 -11.65
C ASN A 88 12.23 6.11 -11.18
N SER A 89 11.89 5.27 -10.21
CA SER A 89 10.54 5.25 -9.61
C SER A 89 10.25 6.54 -8.84
N LYS A 90 9.03 7.06 -8.99
CA LYS A 90 8.52 8.20 -8.20
C LYS A 90 7.96 7.73 -6.85
N LEU A 91 7.37 6.54 -6.84
CA LEU A 91 6.83 5.87 -5.66
C LEU A 91 7.30 4.41 -5.64
N VAL A 92 7.74 3.94 -4.48
CA VAL A 92 8.06 2.53 -4.24
C VAL A 92 7.23 2.03 -3.06
N ILE A 93 6.38 1.04 -3.32
CA ILE A 93 5.47 0.42 -2.37
C ILE A 93 6.13 -0.86 -1.87
N ILE A 94 6.36 -0.98 -0.57
CA ILE A 94 6.97 -2.16 0.05
C ILE A 94 5.88 -2.97 0.76
N THR A 95 5.53 -4.10 0.17
CA THR A 95 4.57 -5.08 0.70
C THR A 95 5.25 -6.38 1.11
N ALA A 96 6.54 -6.54 0.82
CA ALA A 96 7.34 -7.71 1.17
C ALA A 96 7.54 -7.82 2.69
N GLY A 97 7.30 -9.00 3.23
CA GLY A 97 7.47 -9.30 4.64
C GLY A 97 7.18 -10.75 4.94
N ALA A 98 7.74 -11.24 6.03
CA ALA A 98 7.33 -12.45 6.69
C ALA A 98 5.91 -12.29 7.25
N ARG A 99 5.14 -13.38 7.20
CA ARG A 99 3.91 -13.53 7.98
C ARG A 99 4.25 -14.11 9.35
N GLN A 100 3.43 -13.76 10.35
CA GLN A 100 3.52 -14.34 11.68
C GLN A 100 3.29 -15.85 11.59
N GLN A 101 4.17 -16.64 12.22
CA GLN A 101 3.97 -18.07 12.38
C GLN A 101 3.21 -18.38 13.68
N GLU A 102 2.54 -19.53 13.73
CA GLU A 102 1.84 -19.97 14.94
C GLU A 102 2.84 -20.10 16.09
N GLY A 103 2.56 -19.46 17.23
CA GLY A 103 3.45 -19.40 18.39
C GLY A 103 4.62 -18.39 18.27
N GLU A 104 4.78 -17.67 17.15
CA GLU A 104 5.81 -16.66 16.99
C GLU A 104 5.47 -15.37 17.75
N SER A 105 6.44 -14.84 18.51
CA SER A 105 6.26 -13.56 19.20
C SER A 105 6.26 -12.38 18.21
N ARG A 106 5.53 -11.31 18.55
CA ARG A 106 5.53 -10.06 17.76
C ARG A 106 6.94 -9.50 17.54
N LEU A 107 7.81 -9.61 18.56
CA LEU A 107 9.21 -9.18 18.47
C LEU A 107 10.00 -9.97 17.43
N ASN A 108 9.82 -11.29 17.35
CA ASN A 108 10.52 -12.13 16.38
C ASN A 108 10.08 -11.81 14.94
N LEU A 109 8.77 -11.59 14.73
CA LEU A 109 8.24 -11.15 13.44
C LEU A 109 8.85 -9.81 13.01
N VAL A 110 8.88 -8.82 13.91
CA VAL A 110 9.53 -7.53 13.67
C VAL A 110 10.98 -7.73 13.27
N GLN A 111 11.74 -8.55 14.00
CA GLN A 111 13.16 -8.77 13.73
C GLN A 111 13.40 -9.38 12.34
N ARG A 112 12.56 -10.33 11.91
CA ARG A 112 12.62 -10.91 10.56
C ARG A 112 12.34 -9.86 9.49
N ASN A 113 11.29 -9.05 9.67
CA ASN A 113 10.95 -8.00 8.71
C ASN A 113 11.99 -6.87 8.67
N VAL A 114 12.61 -6.53 9.81
CA VAL A 114 13.77 -5.62 9.85
C VAL A 114 14.92 -6.18 9.03
N ASN A 115 15.23 -7.48 9.14
CA ASN A 115 16.30 -8.09 8.36
C ASN A 115 16.01 -8.10 6.86
N ILE A 116 14.75 -8.32 6.47
CA ILE A 116 14.30 -8.16 5.08
C ILE A 116 14.49 -6.70 4.63
N PHE A 117 14.09 -5.72 5.44
CA PHE A 117 14.22 -4.30 5.10
C PHE A 117 15.67 -3.82 4.97
N LYS A 118 16.60 -4.41 5.74
CA LYS A 118 18.04 -4.16 5.58
C LYS A 118 18.56 -4.54 4.20
N PHE A 119 17.91 -5.48 3.50
CA PHE A 119 18.24 -5.82 2.13
C PHE A 119 17.45 -4.96 1.12
N ILE A 120 16.14 -4.81 1.32
CA ILE A 120 15.26 -4.13 0.35
C ILE A 120 15.57 -2.63 0.26
N VAL A 121 15.57 -1.92 1.39
CA VAL A 121 15.56 -0.45 1.40
C VAL A 121 16.84 0.14 0.79
N PRO A 122 18.07 -0.34 1.09
CA PRO A 122 19.27 0.19 0.46
C PRO A 122 19.29 0.00 -1.06
N ASN A 123 18.80 -1.15 -1.55
CA ASN A 123 18.71 -1.42 -2.98
C ASN A 123 17.69 -0.50 -3.67
N VAL A 124 16.53 -0.26 -3.05
CA VAL A 124 15.55 0.71 -3.55
C VAL A 124 16.15 2.11 -3.63
N VAL A 125 16.81 2.57 -2.57
CA VAL A 125 17.41 3.90 -2.50
C VAL A 125 18.52 4.08 -3.55
N LYS A 126 19.31 3.03 -3.81
CA LYS A 126 20.35 3.03 -4.83
C LYS A 126 19.81 3.37 -6.22
N TYR A 127 18.70 2.78 -6.64
CA TYR A 127 18.15 2.95 -7.99
C TYR A 127 17.08 4.05 -8.09
N SER A 128 16.49 4.45 -6.96
CA SER A 128 15.45 5.48 -6.89
C SER A 128 15.67 6.45 -5.72
N PRO A 129 16.78 7.22 -5.71
CA PRO A 129 17.18 8.07 -4.57
C PRO A 129 16.19 9.19 -4.26
N ASN A 130 15.33 9.55 -5.22
CA ASN A 130 14.35 10.63 -5.12
C ASN A 130 12.89 10.15 -4.96
N CYS A 131 12.66 8.84 -4.82
CA CYS A 131 11.30 8.30 -4.67
C CYS A 131 10.68 8.67 -3.30
N LYS A 132 9.37 8.47 -3.20
CA LYS A 132 8.68 8.29 -1.92
C LYS A 132 8.58 6.79 -1.64
N LEU A 133 8.76 6.41 -0.38
CA LEU A 133 8.53 5.07 0.12
C LEU A 133 7.14 5.00 0.74
N LEU A 134 6.32 4.05 0.29
CA LEU A 134 5.06 3.69 0.94
C LEU A 134 5.20 2.30 1.54
N ILE A 135 5.23 2.22 2.86
CA ILE A 135 5.39 0.99 3.60
C ILE A 135 4.02 0.42 3.91
N VAL A 136 3.82 -0.84 3.54
CA VAL A 136 2.58 -1.59 3.79
C VAL A 136 2.88 -2.84 4.64
N SER A 137 4.10 -3.36 4.58
CA SER A 137 4.53 -4.51 5.40
C SER A 137 4.29 -4.26 6.90
N ASN A 138 3.81 -5.29 7.60
CA ASN A 138 3.49 -5.22 9.01
C ASN A 138 4.64 -5.64 9.95
N PRO A 139 4.73 -5.08 11.16
CA PRO A 139 3.89 -4.00 11.69
C PRO A 139 4.27 -2.64 11.09
N VAL A 140 3.32 -2.00 10.41
CA VAL A 140 3.60 -0.91 9.46
C VAL A 140 4.20 0.32 10.11
N ASP A 141 3.79 0.69 11.32
CA ASP A 141 4.30 1.87 12.01
C ASP A 141 5.79 1.72 12.36
N ILE A 142 6.17 0.54 12.87
CA ILE A 142 7.56 0.21 13.21
C ILE A 142 8.39 0.08 11.92
N LEU A 143 7.88 -0.61 10.90
CA LEU A 143 8.63 -0.81 9.65
C LEU A 143 8.76 0.48 8.84
N THR A 144 7.84 1.43 8.99
CA THR A 144 7.97 2.79 8.46
C THR A 144 9.14 3.52 9.13
N TYR A 145 9.24 3.44 10.46
CA TYR A 145 10.39 3.97 11.17
C TYR A 145 11.71 3.31 10.75
N VAL A 146 11.73 1.98 10.60
CA VAL A 146 12.91 1.22 10.16
C VAL A 146 13.32 1.63 8.74
N ALA A 147 12.38 1.71 7.81
CA ALA A 147 12.64 2.18 6.45
C ALA A 147 13.17 3.61 6.44
N TRP A 148 12.65 4.49 7.29
CA TRP A 148 13.14 5.86 7.44
C TRP A 148 14.60 5.89 7.91
N LYS A 149 14.95 5.10 8.92
CA LYS A 149 16.33 5.02 9.43
C LYS A 149 17.30 4.42 8.40
N ILE A 150 16.92 3.36 7.71
CA ILE A 150 17.79 2.68 6.73
C ILE A 150 17.96 3.51 5.46
N SER A 151 16.89 4.15 4.98
CA SER A 151 16.92 4.88 3.70
C SER A 151 17.72 6.18 3.75
N GLY A 152 17.85 6.81 4.93
CA GLY A 152 18.40 8.15 5.06
C GLY A 152 17.54 9.24 4.42
N PHE A 153 16.31 8.92 4.00
CA PHE A 153 15.41 9.90 3.41
C PHE A 153 14.89 10.89 4.47
N PRO A 154 14.53 12.12 4.07
CA PRO A 154 13.78 13.00 4.95
C PRO A 154 12.41 12.40 5.24
N LYS A 155 11.90 12.59 6.46
CA LYS A 155 10.67 11.94 6.96
C LYS A 155 9.44 12.10 6.06
N ASN A 156 9.34 13.21 5.31
CA ASN A 156 8.23 13.47 4.40
C ASN A 156 8.22 12.56 3.14
N ARG A 157 9.26 11.76 2.92
CA ARG A 157 9.34 10.77 1.83
C ARG A 157 9.16 9.34 2.29
N VAL A 158 8.91 9.08 3.58
CA VAL A 158 8.70 7.73 4.11
C VAL A 158 7.36 7.70 4.83
N ILE A 159 6.40 7.01 4.21
CA ILE A 159 4.99 7.03 4.59
C ILE A 159 4.58 5.60 4.88
N GLY A 160 3.96 5.36 6.03
CA GLY A 160 3.27 4.09 6.29
C GLY A 160 1.84 4.16 5.80
N SER A 161 1.27 3.06 5.31
CA SER A 161 -0.16 2.99 4.99
C SER A 161 -1.02 3.26 6.23
N GLY A 162 -0.55 2.81 7.40
CA GLY A 162 -1.10 3.10 8.72
C GLY A 162 -2.62 2.90 8.80
N CYS A 163 -3.29 3.77 9.57
CA CYS A 163 -4.72 3.69 9.82
C CYS A 163 -5.62 4.17 8.66
N ASN A 164 -5.10 4.29 7.43
CA ASN A 164 -5.94 4.66 6.28
C ASN A 164 -7.01 3.59 6.02
N LEU A 165 -6.64 2.31 6.10
CA LEU A 165 -7.58 1.19 5.93
C LEU A 165 -8.54 1.08 7.11
N ASP A 166 -8.06 1.26 8.35
CA ASP A 166 -8.87 1.26 9.57
C ASP A 166 -9.94 2.35 9.53
N SER A 167 -9.57 3.55 9.12
CA SER A 167 -10.51 4.66 8.94
C SER A 167 -11.51 4.38 7.81
N ALA A 168 -11.09 3.74 6.72
CA ALA A 168 -12.00 3.34 5.65
C ALA A 168 -13.01 2.28 6.14
N ARG A 169 -12.56 1.28 6.90
CA ARG A 169 -13.41 0.26 7.55
C ARG A 169 -14.38 0.89 8.54
N PHE A 170 -13.89 1.80 9.38
CA PHE A 170 -14.71 2.52 10.35
C PHE A 170 -15.83 3.31 9.67
N ARG A 171 -15.51 4.01 8.57
CA ARG A 171 -16.50 4.76 7.77
C ARG A 171 -17.46 3.85 7.00
N TYR A 172 -17.00 2.68 6.56
CA TYR A 172 -17.86 1.65 5.97
C TYR A 172 -18.92 1.18 6.97
N LEU A 173 -18.51 0.77 8.17
CA LEU A 173 -19.42 0.26 9.21
C LEU A 173 -20.34 1.36 9.76
N MET A 174 -19.84 2.59 9.88
CA MET A 174 -20.66 3.77 10.19
C MET A 174 -21.75 3.97 9.13
N GLY A 175 -21.39 3.86 7.85
CA GLY A 175 -22.32 3.98 6.74
C GLY A 175 -23.37 2.88 6.71
N GLU A 176 -22.97 1.64 7.00
CA GLU A 176 -23.87 0.49 7.12
C GLU A 176 -24.91 0.71 8.23
N ARG A 177 -24.49 1.21 9.41
CA ARG A 177 -25.42 1.51 10.51
C ARG A 177 -26.38 2.66 10.21
N LEU A 178 -25.93 3.68 9.48
CA LEU A 178 -26.71 4.91 9.23
C LEU A 178 -27.48 4.90 7.91
N GLY A 179 -27.24 3.91 7.03
CA GLY A 179 -27.79 3.90 5.67
C GLY A 179 -27.22 5.03 4.80
N VAL A 180 -25.99 5.47 5.06
CA VAL A 180 -25.32 6.58 4.35
C VAL A 180 -24.04 6.08 3.71
N HIS A 181 -23.74 6.54 2.50
CA HIS A 181 -22.53 6.12 1.81
C HIS A 181 -21.25 6.53 2.59
N PRO A 182 -20.18 5.71 2.66
CA PRO A 182 -18.98 6.02 3.46
C PRO A 182 -18.25 7.30 3.07
N LEU A 183 -18.44 7.79 1.84
CA LEU A 183 -17.92 9.09 1.41
C LEU A 183 -18.53 10.27 2.19
N SER A 184 -19.74 10.11 2.71
CA SER A 184 -20.48 11.11 3.49
C SER A 184 -20.52 10.81 4.99
N CYS A 185 -19.90 9.71 5.41
CA CYS A 185 -19.64 9.36 6.80
C CYS A 185 -18.19 9.72 7.14
N HIS A 186 -18.01 10.63 8.09
CA HIS A 186 -16.70 11.11 8.50
C HIS A 186 -16.37 10.61 9.90
N GLY A 187 -15.21 9.95 10.02
CA GLY A 187 -14.68 9.41 11.27
C GLY A 187 -13.23 8.99 11.04
N TRP A 188 -12.41 9.09 12.07
CA TRP A 188 -10.98 8.86 12.00
C TRP A 188 -10.57 7.82 13.03
N VAL A 189 -9.78 6.85 12.58
CA VAL A 189 -9.04 5.93 13.44
C VAL A 189 -7.56 6.32 13.33
N LEU A 190 -6.91 6.55 14.47
CA LEU A 190 -5.54 7.03 14.57
C LEU A 190 -4.69 6.10 15.45
N GLY A 191 -3.39 6.36 15.55
CA GLY A 191 -2.48 5.58 16.38
C GLY A 191 -1.84 4.42 15.64
N GLU A 192 -1.63 3.30 16.32
CA GLU A 192 -1.14 2.05 15.72
C GLU A 192 -2.15 1.50 14.72
N HIS A 193 -1.69 1.03 13.57
CA HIS A 193 -2.50 0.12 12.75
C HIS A 193 -2.55 -1.26 13.41
N GLY A 194 -3.60 -1.51 14.19
CA GLY A 194 -3.77 -2.73 14.96
C GLY A 194 -4.57 -2.54 16.25
N ASP A 195 -4.26 -3.37 17.24
CA ASP A 195 -5.04 -3.52 18.46
C ASP A 195 -5.13 -2.24 19.31
N SER A 196 -4.10 -1.39 19.28
CA SER A 196 -4.08 -0.13 20.04
C SER A 196 -4.52 1.10 19.23
N SER A 197 -5.16 0.89 18.07
CA SER A 197 -5.78 1.96 17.31
C SER A 197 -6.84 2.72 18.12
N VAL A 198 -7.00 4.01 17.85
CA VAL A 198 -7.84 4.93 18.62
C VAL A 198 -8.93 5.54 17.73
N PRO A 199 -10.21 5.22 17.95
CA PRO A 199 -11.32 5.86 17.26
C PRO A 199 -11.58 7.25 17.86
N VAL A 200 -11.52 8.29 17.03
CA VAL A 200 -11.72 9.68 17.46
C VAL A 200 -13.20 10.05 17.41
N TRP A 201 -13.95 9.57 18.42
CA TRP A 201 -15.41 9.77 18.51
C TRP A 201 -15.85 11.24 18.43
N SER A 202 -15.06 12.17 18.97
CA SER A 202 -15.35 13.60 18.95
C SER A 202 -15.38 14.21 17.54
N GLY A 203 -14.65 13.63 16.59
CA GLY A 203 -14.61 14.08 15.19
C GLY A 203 -15.63 13.40 14.28
N MET A 204 -16.41 12.44 14.81
CA MET A 204 -17.33 11.64 14.03
C MET A 204 -18.58 12.43 13.66
N ASN A 205 -18.88 12.54 12.36
CA ASN A 205 -19.95 13.41 11.86
C ASN A 205 -20.51 12.97 10.50
N VAL A 206 -21.72 13.44 10.19
CA VAL A 206 -22.33 13.44 8.86
C VAL A 206 -22.75 14.87 8.56
N ALA A 207 -22.37 15.39 7.38
CA ALA A 207 -22.65 16.76 6.97
C ALA A 207 -22.23 17.84 8.01
N GLY A 208 -21.16 17.59 8.76
CA GLY A 208 -20.67 18.49 9.81
C GLY A 208 -21.40 18.40 11.15
N VAL A 209 -22.46 17.59 11.27
CA VAL A 209 -23.20 17.40 12.52
C VAL A 209 -22.51 16.34 13.38
N SER A 210 -22.01 16.74 14.54
CA SER A 210 -21.28 15.84 15.46
C SER A 210 -22.21 14.80 16.07
N LEU A 211 -21.87 13.52 15.86
CA LEU A 211 -22.61 12.42 16.48
C LEU A 211 -22.38 12.36 17.99
N LYS A 212 -21.22 12.77 18.48
CA LYS A 212 -20.94 12.82 19.92
C LYS A 212 -21.75 13.90 20.64
N THR A 213 -22.08 15.00 19.97
CA THR A 213 -22.96 16.04 20.52
C THR A 213 -24.42 15.56 20.57
N LEU A 214 -24.89 14.89 19.52
CA LEU A 214 -26.24 14.32 19.48
C LEU A 214 -26.43 13.16 20.46
N HIS A 215 -25.39 12.32 20.59
CA HIS A 215 -25.36 11.15 21.44
C HIS A 215 -24.14 11.20 22.38
N PRO A 216 -24.25 11.86 23.55
CA PRO A 216 -23.13 12.06 24.47
C PRO A 216 -22.44 10.77 24.94
N ASP A 217 -23.13 9.64 24.93
CA ASP A 217 -22.56 8.35 25.33
C ASP A 217 -21.80 7.63 24.20
N LEU A 218 -21.81 8.14 22.96
CA LEU A 218 -21.18 7.54 21.78
C LEU A 218 -19.74 7.05 22.06
N GLY A 219 -19.50 5.75 21.86
CA GLY A 219 -18.17 5.14 22.02
C GLY A 219 -17.76 4.83 23.47
N THR A 220 -18.65 5.05 24.45
CA THR A 220 -18.46 4.65 25.84
C THR A 220 -19.15 3.31 26.13
N ASP A 221 -18.84 2.67 27.26
CA ASP A 221 -19.48 1.41 27.65
C ASP A 221 -20.95 1.57 28.07
N LYS A 222 -21.40 2.80 28.31
CA LYS A 222 -22.80 3.13 28.67
C LYS A 222 -23.69 3.30 27.44
N ASP A 223 -23.10 3.33 26.25
CA ASP A 223 -23.79 3.54 24.98
C ASP A 223 -24.79 2.42 24.69
N LYS A 224 -26.10 2.72 24.69
CA LYS A 224 -27.13 1.74 24.39
C LYS A 224 -27.07 1.22 22.94
N GLU A 225 -26.52 2.00 22.02
CA GLU A 225 -26.33 1.63 20.61
C GLU A 225 -24.97 0.97 20.35
N GLN A 226 -24.13 0.86 21.39
CA GLN A 226 -22.86 0.13 21.37
C GLN A 226 -21.98 0.54 20.17
N TRP A 227 -21.78 1.84 19.95
CA TRP A 227 -20.92 2.32 18.85
C TRP A 227 -19.46 1.92 19.03
N LYS A 228 -19.02 1.63 20.26
CA LYS A 228 -17.70 1.06 20.55
C LYS A 228 -17.45 -0.26 19.81
N GLU A 229 -18.49 -1.05 19.57
CA GLU A 229 -18.40 -2.30 18.79
C GLU A 229 -18.01 -2.05 17.33
N VAL A 230 -18.30 -0.87 16.77
CA VAL A 230 -17.82 -0.50 15.42
C VAL A 230 -16.30 -0.52 15.37
N HIS A 231 -15.65 0.09 16.37
CA HIS A 231 -14.19 0.10 16.43
C HIS A 231 -13.61 -1.28 16.75
N LYS A 232 -14.26 -2.06 17.63
CA LYS A 232 -13.85 -3.45 17.89
C LYS A 232 -13.85 -4.31 16.61
N GLN A 233 -14.88 -4.18 15.78
CA GLN A 233 -14.94 -4.85 14.47
C GLN A 233 -13.85 -4.38 13.49
N VAL A 234 -13.41 -3.12 13.58
CA VAL A 234 -12.27 -2.62 12.80
C VAL A 234 -11.00 -3.35 13.22
N VAL A 235 -10.74 -3.44 14.53
CA VAL A 235 -9.55 -4.12 15.09
C VAL A 235 -9.54 -5.62 14.77
N GLU A 236 -10.66 -6.32 14.99
CA GLU A 236 -10.76 -7.77 14.73
C GLU A 236 -10.48 -8.11 13.25
N ARG A 237 -10.80 -7.20 12.33
CA ARG A 237 -10.50 -7.38 10.90
C ARG A 237 -9.05 -7.12 10.52
N VAL A 238 -8.32 -6.31 11.29
CA VAL A 238 -6.86 -6.14 11.11
C VAL A 238 -6.11 -7.39 11.52
N SER A 239 -6.55 -8.09 12.56
CA SER A 239 -5.91 -9.33 13.03
C SER A 239 -5.98 -10.48 12.02
N MET A 240 -6.75 -10.34 10.93
CA MET A 240 -6.87 -11.33 9.85
C MET A 240 -5.93 -11.04 8.65
N GLU A 241 -5.19 -9.93 8.65
CA GLU A 241 -4.27 -9.50 7.57
C GLU A 241 -2.80 -9.90 7.82
#